data_AF-A0A067L8S6-F1
#
_entry.id   AF-A0A067L8S6-F1
#
_cell.length_a   1.000
_cell.length_b   1.000
_cell.length_c   1.000
_cell.angle_alpha   90.00
_cell.angle_beta   90.00
_cell.angle_gamma   90.00
#
_symmetry.space_group_name_H-M   'P 1'
#
loop_
_entity.id
_entity.type
_entity.pdbx_description
1 polymer ?
#
loop_
_entity_poly.entity_id
_entity_poly.type
_entity_poly.pdbx_seq_one_letter_code
_entity_poly.pdbx_strand_id
1 'polypeptide(L)'
;MKLFISISGTKFRDPSICDIAYKDIMKIKSVHFIGAKDWLRLPSEELATAFDSPLIIRHPQGHTVPRLDEAAIEQLRGWVAEILQCHNKDLIEKLKNGEEAKMDAKKVREKTNENEKLKNGEAAKMDAEKVQEKNDENEKLKNGEAAKMDAKKVQEKPDEIEKQAEAE
;
A
#
# COMPACT_ATOMS: atom_id res chain seq x y z
N MET A 1 -12.18 -12.96 9.84
CA MET A 1 -10.81 -12.79 10.39
C MET A 1 -10.78 -11.61 11.36
N LYS A 2 -9.85 -11.55 12.32
CA LYS A 2 -9.60 -10.39 13.19
C LYS A 2 -8.13 -9.98 13.05
N LEU A 3 -7.85 -8.68 13.01
CA LEU A 3 -6.51 -8.10 12.90
C LEU A 3 -6.37 -6.97 13.94
N PHE A 4 -5.13 -6.61 14.28
CA PHE A 4 -4.83 -5.45 15.13
C PHE A 4 -3.84 -4.51 14.44
N ILE A 5 -4.10 -3.21 14.50
CA ILE A 5 -3.26 -2.17 13.90
C ILE A 5 -2.99 -1.13 14.99
N SER A 6 -1.74 -1.00 15.41
CA SER A 6 -1.29 0.03 16.35
C SER A 6 -0.53 1.12 15.61
N ILE A 7 -0.85 2.39 15.89
CA ILE A 7 -0.07 3.54 15.46
C ILE A 7 0.29 4.29 16.73
N SER A 8 1.56 4.23 17.14
CA SER A 8 2.05 4.88 18.38
C SER A 8 1.27 4.48 19.67
N GLY A 9 0.62 3.31 19.68
CA GLY A 9 -0.20 2.84 20.78
C GLY A 9 0.60 2.06 21.84
N THR A 10 0.18 2.13 23.10
CA THR A 10 0.87 1.53 24.25
C THR A 10 -0.01 0.51 24.97
N LYS A 11 0.59 -0.22 25.92
CA LYS A 11 -0.19 -0.91 26.96
C LYS A 11 -1.01 0.09 27.77
N PHE A 12 -2.06 -0.40 28.46
CA PHE A 12 -2.69 0.34 29.56
C PHE A 12 -1.65 0.72 30.64
N ARG A 13 -1.97 1.71 31.47
CA ARG A 13 -1.09 2.16 32.58
C ARG A 13 -1.48 1.61 33.95
N ASP A 14 -2.71 1.10 34.08
CA ASP A 14 -3.21 0.50 35.31
C ASP A 14 -2.79 -0.98 35.36
N PRO A 15 -2.03 -1.43 36.37
CA PRO A 15 -1.63 -2.83 36.50
C PRO A 15 -2.81 -3.80 36.53
N SER A 16 -3.91 -3.44 37.20
CA SER A 16 -5.10 -4.30 37.31
C SER A 16 -5.78 -4.57 35.97
N ILE A 17 -5.61 -3.66 35.00
CA ILE A 17 -6.06 -3.86 33.61
C ILE A 17 -4.99 -4.65 32.83
N CYS A 18 -3.70 -4.37 33.04
CA CYS A 18 -2.61 -5.04 32.33
C CYS A 18 -2.52 -6.54 32.62
N ASP A 19 -2.63 -6.91 33.89
CA ASP A 19 -2.53 -8.30 34.39
C ASP A 19 -3.68 -9.19 33.89
N ILE A 20 -4.74 -8.58 33.36
CA ILE A 20 -5.89 -9.25 32.71
C ILE A 20 -5.75 -9.17 31.18
N ALA A 21 -5.50 -7.98 30.63
CA ALA A 21 -5.52 -7.72 29.18
C ALA A 21 -4.32 -8.28 28.41
N TYR A 22 -3.16 -8.44 29.06
CA TYR A 22 -1.91 -8.92 28.44
C TYR A 22 -1.38 -10.20 29.09
N LYS A 23 -2.23 -10.91 29.85
CA LYS A 23 -1.89 -12.15 30.55
C LYS A 23 -1.41 -13.26 29.60
N ASP A 24 -2.11 -13.41 28.48
CA ASP A 24 -1.86 -14.42 27.47
C ASP A 24 -1.44 -13.73 26.16
N ILE A 25 -0.47 -14.33 25.44
CA ILE A 25 -0.01 -13.80 24.15
C ILE A 25 -1.17 -13.79 23.14
N MET A 26 -1.47 -12.62 22.58
CA MET A 26 -2.55 -12.42 21.62
C MET A 26 -2.21 -13.07 20.27
N LYS A 27 -2.79 -14.25 20.03
CA LYS A 27 -2.70 -15.02 18.78
C LYS A 27 -3.55 -14.41 17.65
N ILE A 28 -3.34 -13.12 17.37
CA ILE A 28 -3.92 -12.41 16.22
C ILE A 28 -2.81 -11.68 15.46
N LYS A 29 -2.87 -11.74 14.12
CA LYS A 29 -1.93 -11.01 13.27
C LYS A 29 -2.05 -9.50 13.55
N SER A 30 -0.93 -8.89 13.90
CA SER A 30 -0.85 -7.47 14.24
C SER A 30 0.27 -6.76 13.49
N VAL A 31 0.07 -5.46 13.26
CA VAL A 31 1.09 -4.53 12.75
C VAL A 31 1.16 -3.30 13.66
N HIS A 32 2.37 -2.87 13.99
CA HIS A 32 2.65 -1.77 14.91
C HIS A 32 3.56 -0.75 14.22
N PHE A 33 3.09 0.48 14.08
CA PHE A 33 3.86 1.61 13.58
C PHE A 33 4.46 2.39 14.75
N ILE A 34 5.80 2.44 14.80
CA ILE A 34 6.55 3.00 15.95
C ILE A 34 7.51 4.11 15.49
N GLY A 35 7.31 5.31 16.03
CA GLY A 35 8.12 6.49 15.75
C GLY A 35 9.49 6.42 16.44
N ALA A 36 10.57 6.65 15.69
CA ALA A 36 11.93 6.69 16.22
C ALA A 36 12.14 7.84 17.24
N LYS A 37 11.33 8.90 17.15
CA LYS A 37 11.33 10.08 18.04
C LYS A 37 10.08 10.15 18.92
N ASP A 38 9.29 9.08 19.02
CA ASP A 38 8.10 9.07 19.86
C ASP A 38 8.50 8.90 21.34
N TRP A 39 7.94 9.74 22.22
CA TRP A 39 8.12 9.60 23.67
C TRP A 39 7.45 8.32 24.22
N LEU A 40 6.49 7.74 23.48
CA LEU A 40 5.88 6.44 23.74
C LEU A 40 6.58 5.28 23.03
N ARG A 41 7.74 5.49 22.40
CA ARG A 41 8.45 4.44 21.64
C ARG A 41 8.65 3.15 22.44
N LEU A 42 9.23 3.22 23.64
CA LEU A 42 9.47 2.04 24.48
C LEU A 42 8.14 1.37 24.91
N PRO A 43 7.14 2.10 25.47
CA PRO A 43 5.79 1.55 25.69
C PRO A 43 5.07 0.97 24.46
N SER A 44 5.42 1.40 23.24
CA SER A 44 4.90 0.85 21.98
C SER A 44 5.62 -0.45 21.58
N GLU A 45 6.94 -0.51 21.77
CA GLU A 45 7.74 -1.73 21.61
C GLU A 45 7.29 -2.78 22.64
N GLU A 46 7.00 -2.39 23.88
CA GLU A 46 6.38 -3.23 24.91
C GLU A 46 4.97 -3.71 24.53
N LEU A 47 4.13 -2.88 23.91
CA LEU A 47 2.81 -3.32 23.44
C LEU A 47 2.95 -4.42 22.39
N ALA A 48 3.90 -4.30 21.47
CA ALA A 48 4.13 -5.30 20.44
C ALA A 48 4.48 -6.68 21.03
N THR A 49 5.18 -6.76 22.18
CA THR A 49 5.51 -8.05 22.82
C THR A 49 4.31 -8.83 23.35
N ALA A 50 3.11 -8.22 23.42
CA ALA A 50 1.89 -8.90 23.84
C ALA A 50 1.21 -9.68 22.71
N PHE A 51 1.74 -9.63 21.48
CA PHE A 51 1.19 -10.28 20.29
C PHE A 51 2.09 -11.43 19.80
N ASP A 52 1.47 -12.44 19.18
CA ASP A 52 2.20 -13.44 18.41
C ASP A 52 2.69 -12.83 17.08
N SER A 53 4.00 -12.90 16.86
CA SER A 53 4.66 -12.58 15.58
C SER A 53 4.20 -11.25 14.94
N PRO A 54 4.30 -10.11 15.67
CA PRO A 54 3.89 -8.80 15.18
C PRO A 54 4.81 -8.30 14.05
N LEU A 55 4.23 -7.66 13.03
CA LEU A 55 5.02 -6.80 12.14
C LEU A 55 5.27 -5.46 12.84
N ILE A 56 6.53 -5.02 12.90
CA ILE A 56 6.89 -3.70 13.43
C ILE A 56 7.47 -2.85 12.31
N ILE A 57 6.75 -1.80 11.93
CA ILE A 57 7.18 -0.81 10.93
C ILE A 57 7.68 0.43 11.67
N ARG A 58 8.93 0.84 11.41
CA ARG A 58 9.58 1.96 12.09
C ARG A 58 9.62 3.18 11.17
N HIS A 59 9.35 4.37 11.71
CA HIS A 59 9.40 5.63 10.95
C HIS A 59 10.21 6.72 11.67
N PRO A 60 10.86 7.66 10.95
CA PRO A 60 11.83 8.61 11.55
C PRO A 60 11.19 9.77 12.36
N GLN A 61 9.89 9.73 12.62
CA GLN A 61 9.12 10.82 13.23
C GLN A 61 8.75 10.52 14.69
N GLY A 62 8.10 11.49 15.34
CA GLY A 62 7.53 11.35 16.69
C GLY A 62 6.13 10.75 16.68
N HIS A 63 5.36 11.05 17.72
CA HIS A 63 3.97 10.61 17.91
C HIS A 63 3.05 11.19 16.81
N THR A 64 2.84 10.43 15.73
CA THR A 64 2.09 10.88 14.56
C THR A 64 1.65 9.70 13.68
N VAL A 65 0.63 9.91 12.84
CA VAL A 65 0.29 8.94 11.78
C VAL A 65 1.39 8.98 10.72
N PRO A 66 2.12 7.88 10.48
CA PRO A 66 3.26 7.90 9.58
C PRO A 66 2.84 8.08 8.13
N ARG A 67 3.58 8.92 7.40
CA ARG A 67 3.73 8.75 5.95
C ARG A 67 4.68 7.58 5.73
N LEU A 68 4.22 6.56 5.02
CA LEU A 68 5.01 5.37 4.69
C LEU A 68 5.92 5.68 3.50
N ASP A 69 7.15 5.19 3.54
CA ASP A 69 8.05 5.11 2.39
C ASP A 69 7.84 3.77 1.65
N GLU A 70 8.52 3.58 0.52
CA GLU A 70 8.36 2.38 -0.31
C GLU A 70 8.70 1.08 0.45
N ALA A 71 9.67 1.13 1.37
CA ALA A 71 10.05 -0.02 2.18
C ALA A 71 8.95 -0.39 3.19
N ALA A 72 8.37 0.60 3.88
CA ALA A 72 7.24 0.41 4.77
C ALA A 72 5.96 -0.03 4.02
N ILE A 73 5.74 0.48 2.81
CA ILE A 73 4.63 0.06 1.92
C ILE A 73 4.79 -1.41 1.54
N GLU A 74 5.98 -1.84 1.11
CA GLU A 74 6.20 -3.22 0.67
C GLU A 74 6.18 -4.22 1.83
N GLN A 75 6.71 -3.85 3.00
CA GLN A 75 6.53 -4.64 4.25
C GLN A 75 5.04 -4.84 4.58
N LEU A 76 4.24 -3.78 4.52
CA LEU A 76 2.80 -3.85 4.79
C LEU A 76 2.06 -4.69 3.73
N ARG A 77 2.44 -4.56 2.45
CA ARG A 77 1.90 -5.37 1.34
C ARG A 77 2.18 -6.85 1.50
N GLY A 78 3.42 -7.24 1.79
CA GLY A 78 3.81 -8.63 2.02
C GLY A 78 2.99 -9.25 3.15
N TRP A 79 2.88 -8.55 4.29
CA TRP A 79 2.09 -8.98 5.44
C TRP A 79 0.59 -9.10 5.14
N VAL A 80 0.00 -8.16 4.38
CA VAL A 80 -1.39 -8.30 3.91
C VAL A 80 -1.55 -9.50 2.96
N ALA A 81 -0.59 -9.74 2.07
CA ALA A 81 -0.62 -10.87 1.14
C ALA A 81 -0.52 -12.23 1.87
N GLU A 82 0.37 -12.37 2.85
CA GLU A 82 0.44 -13.54 3.74
C GLU A 82 -0.92 -13.81 4.42
N ILE A 83 -1.51 -12.77 5.00
CA ILE A 83 -2.79 -12.83 5.71
C ILE A 83 -3.92 -13.32 4.80
N LEU A 84 -4.02 -12.78 3.58
CA LEU A 84 -5.02 -13.20 2.60
C LEU A 84 -4.78 -14.65 2.13
N GLN A 85 -3.53 -15.06 1.92
CA GLN A 85 -3.19 -16.44 1.56
C GLN A 85 -3.57 -17.44 2.66
N CYS A 86 -3.23 -17.14 3.91
CA CYS A 86 -3.58 -17.99 5.06
C CYS A 86 -5.10 -18.06 5.24
N HIS A 87 -5.82 -16.93 5.18
CA HIS A 87 -7.28 -16.95 5.34
C HIS A 87 -7.98 -17.76 4.23
N ASN A 88 -7.49 -17.70 2.98
CA ASN A 88 -8.03 -18.51 1.89
C ASN A 88 -7.77 -20.01 2.09
N LYS A 89 -6.59 -20.40 2.63
CA LYS A 89 -6.30 -21.79 3.01
C LYS A 89 -7.25 -22.29 4.11
N ASP A 90 -7.44 -21.52 5.19
CA ASP A 90 -8.37 -21.84 6.27
C ASP A 90 -9.79 -22.13 5.76
N LEU A 91 -10.26 -21.35 4.78
CA LEU A 91 -11.59 -21.52 4.18
C LEU A 91 -11.67 -22.77 3.31
N ILE A 92 -10.65 -23.03 2.49
CA ILE A 92 -10.57 -24.24 1.64
C ILE A 92 -10.49 -25.51 2.50
N GLU A 93 -9.74 -25.50 3.60
CA GLU A 93 -9.65 -26.65 4.52
C GLU A 93 -10.96 -26.89 5.27
N LYS A 94 -11.66 -25.83 5.70
CA LYS A 94 -13.00 -25.95 6.31
C LYS A 94 -14.05 -26.47 5.34
N LEU A 95 -13.92 -26.17 4.05
CA LEU A 95 -14.78 -26.74 3.00
C LEU A 95 -14.46 -28.22 2.73
N LYS A 96 -13.18 -28.62 2.77
CA LYS A 96 -12.76 -30.03 2.60
C LYS A 96 -13.11 -30.93 3.78
N ASN A 97 -13.04 -30.39 4.99
CA ASN A 97 -13.24 -31.13 6.23
C ASN A 97 -14.70 -31.04 6.75
N GLY A 98 -15.64 -30.57 5.91
CA GLY A 98 -16.97 -30.11 6.32
C GLY A 98 -18.17 -30.91 5.78
N GLU A 99 -17.96 -32.03 5.08
CA GLU A 99 -19.06 -32.81 4.48
C GLU A 99 -19.75 -33.76 5.47
N GLU A 100 -20.34 -33.21 6.55
CA GLU A 100 -21.49 -33.86 7.21
C GLU A 100 -22.43 -32.90 7.97
N ALA A 101 -22.77 -31.75 7.35
CA ALA A 101 -23.86 -30.89 7.82
C ALA A 101 -24.72 -30.39 6.63
N LYS A 102 -25.97 -30.85 6.53
CA LYS A 102 -26.88 -30.48 5.44
C LYS A 102 -27.51 -29.11 5.67
N MET A 103 -27.42 -28.20 4.68
CA MET A 103 -28.56 -27.38 4.22
C MET A 103 -28.27 -26.63 2.90
N ASP A 104 -29.28 -26.67 2.01
CA ASP A 104 -29.59 -25.74 0.91
C ASP A 104 -28.49 -25.34 -0.10
N ALA A 105 -28.31 -26.21 -1.09
CA ALA A 105 -27.49 -25.99 -2.28
C ALA A 105 -28.06 -24.92 -3.25
N LYS A 106 -28.00 -23.63 -2.89
CA LYS A 106 -28.38 -22.52 -3.82
C LYS A 106 -27.49 -21.26 -3.80
N LYS A 107 -26.16 -21.38 -3.67
CA LYS A 107 -25.23 -20.28 -4.09
C LYS A 107 -23.82 -20.65 -4.56
N VAL A 108 -23.57 -21.89 -4.99
CA VAL A 108 -22.21 -22.35 -5.38
C VAL A 108 -21.83 -22.05 -6.84
N ARG A 109 -22.80 -21.75 -7.73
CA ARG A 109 -22.57 -21.72 -9.20
C ARG A 109 -22.03 -20.38 -9.76
N GLU A 110 -21.86 -19.33 -8.96
CA GLU A 110 -21.80 -17.94 -9.48
C GLU A 110 -20.49 -17.17 -9.20
N LYS A 111 -19.41 -17.83 -8.72
CA LYS A 111 -18.11 -17.13 -8.47
C LYS A 111 -16.85 -17.77 -9.04
N THR A 112 -16.98 -18.84 -9.83
CA THR A 112 -15.84 -19.43 -10.56
C THR A 112 -15.58 -18.75 -11.92
N ASN A 113 -16.57 -18.04 -12.47
CA ASN A 113 -16.59 -17.63 -13.89
C ASN A 113 -16.23 -16.15 -14.15
N GLU A 114 -15.84 -15.37 -13.14
CA GLU A 114 -15.39 -13.98 -13.36
C GLU A 114 -13.90 -13.93 -13.78
N ASN A 115 -13.08 -14.88 -13.33
CA ASN A 115 -11.62 -14.81 -13.44
C ASN A 115 -11.05 -15.21 -14.82
N GLU A 116 -11.87 -15.73 -15.74
CA GLU A 116 -11.49 -15.98 -17.13
C GLU A 116 -11.97 -14.89 -18.10
N LYS A 117 -12.99 -14.10 -17.71
CA LYS A 117 -13.67 -13.16 -18.62
C LYS A 117 -12.84 -11.91 -18.96
N LEU A 118 -11.70 -11.71 -18.28
CA LEU A 118 -10.75 -10.61 -18.52
C LEU A 118 -9.57 -10.98 -19.44
N LYS A 119 -9.54 -12.17 -20.04
CA LYS A 119 -8.44 -12.58 -20.96
C LYS A 119 -8.81 -12.72 -22.44
N ASN A 120 -10.09 -12.79 -22.79
CA ASN A 120 -10.56 -12.90 -24.18
C ASN A 120 -11.35 -11.66 -24.66
N GLY A 121 -11.05 -10.48 -24.11
CA GLY A 121 -11.78 -9.24 -24.40
C GLY A 121 -11.32 -8.46 -25.63
N GLU A 122 -10.24 -8.87 -26.30
CA GLU A 122 -9.53 -8.04 -27.30
C GLU A 122 -9.17 -8.84 -28.58
N ALA A 123 -10.16 -9.53 -29.17
CA ALA A 123 -10.02 -10.16 -30.48
C ALA A 123 -11.36 -10.30 -31.22
N ALA A 124 -11.57 -9.47 -32.25
CA ALA A 124 -12.67 -9.54 -33.25
C ALA A 124 -14.12 -9.36 -32.71
N LYS A 125 -15.10 -8.89 -33.49
CA LYS A 125 -15.14 -8.15 -34.77
C LYS A 125 -16.53 -7.51 -34.88
N MET A 126 -16.66 -6.30 -35.43
CA MET A 126 -17.95 -5.77 -35.91
C MET A 126 -17.72 -4.98 -37.20
N ASP A 127 -17.91 -5.66 -38.32
CA ASP A 127 -17.96 -5.08 -39.67
C ASP A 127 -19.44 -4.86 -40.05
N ALA A 128 -19.75 -3.77 -40.78
CA ALA A 128 -21.03 -3.51 -41.51
C ALA A 128 -22.35 -3.37 -40.69
N GLU A 129 -23.34 -2.55 -41.09
CA GLU A 129 -23.42 -1.48 -42.09
C GLU A 129 -24.72 -0.65 -41.90
N LYS A 130 -24.63 0.69 -41.91
CA LYS A 130 -25.52 1.58 -42.71
C LYS A 130 -25.13 3.08 -42.64
N VAL A 131 -24.88 3.67 -43.82
CA VAL A 131 -25.62 4.83 -44.41
C VAL A 131 -26.09 5.92 -43.41
N GLN A 132 -25.77 7.22 -43.49
CA GLN A 132 -25.04 8.11 -44.44
C GLN A 132 -24.65 9.40 -43.63
N GLU A 133 -24.04 10.51 -44.09
CA GLU A 133 -23.69 11.08 -45.40
C GLU A 133 -22.58 12.16 -45.22
N LYS A 134 -21.89 12.58 -46.31
CA LYS A 134 -21.14 13.85 -46.51
C LYS A 134 -19.92 14.16 -45.60
N ASN A 135 -18.86 14.84 -46.07
CA ASN A 135 -18.37 15.05 -47.44
C ASN A 135 -16.84 15.34 -47.38
N ASP A 136 -16.15 14.93 -48.45
CA ASP A 136 -14.99 15.54 -49.12
C ASP A 136 -13.69 15.91 -48.35
N GLU A 137 -12.59 15.37 -48.88
CA GLU A 137 -11.34 16.05 -49.31
C GLU A 137 -10.82 17.27 -48.49
N ASN A 138 -9.53 17.33 -48.15
CA ASN A 138 -8.42 17.02 -49.06
C ASN A 138 -7.15 16.49 -48.36
N GLU A 139 -6.27 15.92 -49.17
CA GLU A 139 -5.03 15.23 -48.82
C GLU A 139 -3.81 16.19 -48.80
N LYS A 140 -2.63 15.64 -48.45
CA LYS A 140 -1.30 16.04 -48.97
C LYS A 140 -0.78 17.48 -48.73
N LEU A 141 0.20 17.58 -47.80
CA LEU A 141 1.65 17.90 -48.00
C LEU A 141 2.23 18.43 -46.66
N LYS A 142 3.24 17.83 -46.02
CA LYS A 142 4.68 17.62 -46.37
C LYS A 142 5.59 18.86 -46.22
N ASN A 143 6.59 18.70 -45.35
CA ASN A 143 7.93 19.33 -45.33
C ASN A 143 8.06 20.84 -44.93
N GLY A 144 9.26 21.23 -44.48
CA GLY A 144 9.65 22.59 -44.07
C GLY A 144 9.46 22.83 -42.55
N GLU A 145 10.46 22.96 -41.65
CA GLU A 145 11.82 23.55 -41.66
C GLU A 145 11.86 25.05 -41.25
N ALA A 146 12.99 25.46 -40.62
CA ALA A 146 13.47 26.84 -40.39
C ALA A 146 12.82 27.72 -39.29
N ALA A 147 13.33 27.56 -38.07
CA ALA A 147 14.03 28.59 -37.27
C ALA A 147 13.49 30.04 -37.14
N LYS A 148 13.33 30.47 -35.88
CA LYS A 148 14.01 31.64 -35.24
C LYS A 148 13.92 31.45 -33.71
N MET A 149 15.02 31.52 -32.95
CA MET A 149 15.75 32.74 -32.55
C MET A 149 14.85 33.79 -31.90
N ASP A 150 14.94 33.89 -30.59
CA ASP A 150 15.23 35.19 -29.97
C ASP A 150 16.08 34.98 -28.70
N ALA A 151 16.92 35.96 -28.35
CA ALA A 151 17.88 35.81 -27.27
C ALA A 151 18.17 37.13 -26.56
N LYS A 152 18.13 37.13 -25.22
CA LYS A 152 18.70 38.22 -24.42
C LYS A 152 19.50 37.72 -23.21
N LYS A 153 20.82 37.72 -23.39
CA LYS A 153 21.89 37.63 -22.36
C LYS A 153 21.88 38.91 -21.50
N VAL A 154 22.74 38.94 -20.46
CA VAL A 154 23.24 40.08 -19.61
C VAL A 154 22.77 39.94 -18.15
N GLN A 155 23.62 39.92 -17.11
CA GLN A 155 25.11 39.99 -17.04
C GLN A 155 25.67 39.18 -15.83
N GLU A 156 27.00 39.14 -15.65
CA GLU A 156 27.71 38.36 -14.62
C GLU A 156 28.52 39.24 -13.63
N LYS A 157 28.61 38.80 -12.35
CA LYS A 157 29.82 38.79 -11.47
C LYS A 157 30.53 40.13 -11.08
N PRO A 158 31.56 40.13 -10.19
CA PRO A 158 31.95 39.19 -9.10
C PRO A 158 32.16 39.93 -7.73
N ASP A 159 33.22 39.56 -6.97
CA ASP A 159 33.96 40.32 -5.92
C ASP A 159 33.40 40.31 -4.47
N GLU A 160 34.19 40.15 -3.39
CA GLU A 160 35.59 39.68 -3.24
C GLU A 160 35.89 39.02 -1.85
N ILE A 161 37.14 38.56 -1.70
CA ILE A 161 37.88 37.91 -0.59
C ILE A 161 37.85 38.78 0.72
N GLU A 162 37.76 38.26 1.96
CA GLU A 162 38.79 37.65 2.87
C GLU A 162 38.05 37.02 4.11
N LYS A 163 38.58 36.48 5.23
CA LYS A 163 39.90 36.33 5.90
C LYS A 163 39.90 35.09 6.83
N GLN A 164 41.06 34.72 7.39
CA GLN A 164 41.25 33.74 8.49
C GLN A 164 41.38 34.41 9.87
N ALA A 165 41.13 33.66 10.95
CA ALA A 165 41.75 33.88 12.27
C ALA A 165 41.72 32.59 13.11
N GLU A 166 42.83 32.26 13.76
CA GLU A 166 42.95 31.25 14.83
C GLU A 166 43.02 31.96 16.19
N ALA A 167 42.54 31.33 17.26
CA ALA A 167 42.96 31.59 18.65
C ALA A 167 42.55 30.42 19.57
N GLU A 168 43.31 30.27 20.66
CA GLU A 168 43.28 29.20 21.68
C GLU A 168 41.93 29.00 22.42
#